data_AF-A0A7J9HHU9-F1
#
_entry.id   AF-A0A7J9HHU9-F1
#
_cell.length_a   1.000
_cell.length_b   1.000
_cell.length_c   1.000
_cell.angle_alpha   90.00
_cell.angle_beta   90.00
_cell.angle_gamma   90.00
#
_symmetry.space_group_name_H-M   'P 1'
#
loop_
_entity.id
_entity.type
_entity.pdbx_description
1 polymer ?
#
loop_
_entity_poly.entity_id
_entity_poly.type
_entity_poly.pdbx_seq_one_letter_code
_entity_poly.pdbx_strand_id
1 'polypeptide(L)' 'KETVFHIEARAILEGLRIAWEKGYRQLEIDCDNALLVESVLTGSAASSNLVELRVINVYLKKNWKTRICHIP' A
#
# COMPACT_ATOMS: atom_id res chain seq x y z
N LYS A 1 6.46 2.15 19.49
CA LYS A 1 6.82 0.75 19.17
C LYS A 1 6.35 0.48 17.75
N GLU A 2 7.24 0.08 16.85
CA GLU A 2 6.81 -0.38 15.53
C GLU A 2 6.10 -1.72 15.69
N THR A 3 4.93 -1.86 15.05
CA THR A 3 4.23 -3.15 14.97
C THR A 3 4.51 -3.78 13.61
N VAL A 4 4.28 -5.10 13.49
CA VAL A 4 4.38 -5.82 12.21
C VAL A 4 3.60 -5.08 11.11
N PHE A 5 2.39 -4.63 11.42
CA PHE A 5 1.56 -3.81 10.54
C PHE A 5 2.26 -2.51 10.04
N HIS A 6 2.99 -1.80 10.90
CA HIS A 6 3.73 -0.59 10.47
C HIS A 6 4.91 -0.93 9.56
N ILE A 7 5.58 -2.06 9.80
CA ILE A 7 6.71 -2.51 8.99
C ILE A 7 6.20 -2.89 7.59
N GLU A 8 5.13 -3.66 7.50
CA GLU A 8 4.54 -4.08 6.23
C GLU A 8 3.95 -2.91 5.44
N ALA A 9 3.26 -1.97 6.10
CA ALA A 9 2.77 -0.76 5.44
C ALA A 9 3.94 0.04 4.82
N ARG A 10 5.06 0.15 5.53
CA ARG A 10 6.26 0.82 5.02
C ARG A 10 6.88 0.06 3.85
N ALA A 11 6.91 -1.27 3.89
CA ALA A 11 7.38 -2.09 2.77
C ALA A 11 6.55 -1.86 1.50
N ILE A 12 5.21 -1.82 1.61
CA ILE A 12 4.33 -1.46 0.49
C ILE A 12 4.65 -0.07 -0.04
N LEU A 13 4.80 0.93 0.86
CA LEU A 13 5.10 2.30 0.47
C LEU A 13 6.44 2.42 -0.29
N GLU A 14 7.49 1.76 0.18
CA GLU A 14 8.79 1.75 -0.50
C GLU A 14 8.70 1.06 -1.88
N GLY A 15 7.98 -0.06 -1.97
CA GLY A 15 7.72 -0.72 -3.26
C GLY A 15 7.00 0.20 -4.26
N LEU A 16 5.98 0.94 -3.80
CA LEU A 16 5.26 1.92 -4.61
C LEU A 16 6.15 3.07 -5.10
N ARG A 17 7.04 3.58 -4.23
CA ARG A 17 8.01 4.63 -4.58
C ARG A 17 8.96 4.16 -5.66
N ILE A 18 9.60 3.02 -5.46
CA ILE A 18 10.53 2.41 -6.42
C ILE A 18 9.83 2.21 -7.76
N ALA A 19 8.63 1.64 -7.75
CA ALA A 19 7.91 1.36 -8.98
C ALA A 19 7.56 2.65 -9.75
N TRP A 20 7.22 3.72 -9.03
CA TRP A 20 6.87 5.01 -9.62
C TRP A 20 8.09 5.67 -10.25
N GLU A 21 9.21 5.69 -9.53
CA GLU A 21 10.50 6.22 -9.99
C GLU A 21 11.03 5.46 -11.20
N LYS A 22 10.80 4.15 -11.27
CA LYS A 22 11.13 3.32 -12.44
C LYS A 22 10.18 3.50 -13.62
N GLY A 23 9.10 4.29 -13.46
CA GLY A 23 8.15 4.58 -14.52
C GLY A 23 7.16 3.45 -14.80
N TYR A 24 7.08 2.43 -13.94
CA TYR A 24 6.04 1.40 -14.08
C TYR A 24 4.66 2.03 -13.93
N ARG A 25 3.69 1.47 -14.65
CA ARG A 25 2.28 1.89 -14.62
C ARG A 25 1.32 0.74 -14.39
N GLN A 26 1.82 -0.49 -14.35
CA GLN A 26 1.07 -1.66 -13.94
C GLN A 26 1.72 -2.21 -12.67
N LEU A 27 0.90 -2.45 -11.65
CA LEU A 27 1.33 -2.88 -10.33
C LEU A 27 0.47 -4.03 -9.85
N GLU A 28 1.12 -5.01 -9.26
CA GLU A 28 0.51 -6.07 -8.49
C GLU A 28 1.10 -6.03 -7.08
N ILE A 29 0.24 -5.98 -6.08
CA ILE A 29 0.62 -5.91 -4.67
C ILE A 29 0.03 -7.14 -3.99
N ASP A 30 0.91 -8.07 -3.64
CA ASP A 30 0.56 -9.26 -2.88
C ASP A 30 1.01 -9.07 -1.43
N CYS A 31 0.07 -9.21 -0.49
CA CYS A 31 0.32 -9.03 0.92
C CYS A 31 -0.42 -10.11 1.71
N ASP A 32 0.25 -10.70 2.69
CA ASP A 32 -0.29 -11.73 3.60
C ASP A 32 -1.05 -11.16 4.79
N ASN A 33 -0.85 -9.87 5.08
CA ASN A 33 -1.63 -9.16 6.08
C ASN A 33 -2.99 -8.72 5.54
N ALA A 34 -4.02 -9.52 5.84
CA ALA A 34 -5.41 -9.25 5.44
C ALA A 34 -5.91 -7.87 5.91
N LEU A 35 -5.56 -7.44 7.13
CA LEU A 35 -5.99 -6.14 7.67
C LEU A 35 -5.37 -4.98 6.90
N LEU A 36 -4.12 -5.14 6.44
CA LEU A 36 -3.42 -4.14 5.65
C LEU A 36 -4.05 -4.03 4.26
N VAL A 37 -4.32 -5.17 3.61
CA VAL A 37 -5.02 -5.22 2.32
C VAL A 37 -6.39 -4.54 2.41
N GLU A 38 -7.19 -4.86 3.44
CA GLU A 38 -8.50 -4.25 3.66
C GLU A 38 -8.38 -2.74 3.90
N SER A 39 -7.42 -2.30 4.71
CA SER A 39 -7.18 -0.88 5.00
C SER A 39 -6.87 -0.07 3.73
N VAL A 40 -6.10 -0.67 2.83
CA VAL A 40 -5.71 -0.08 1.54
C VAL A 40 -6.90 -0.07 0.56
N LEU A 41 -7.64 -1.18 0.44
CA LEU A 41 -8.75 -1.31 -0.50
C LEU A 41 -9.95 -0.43 -0.14
N THR A 42 -10.31 -0.38 1.13
CA THR A 42 -11.50 0.36 1.61
C THR A 42 -11.30 1.87 1.63
N GLY A 43 -10.06 2.36 1.44
CA GLY A 43 -9.73 3.77 1.57
C GLY A 43 -9.83 4.30 3.00
N SER A 44 -10.15 3.45 3.99
CA SER A 44 -10.11 3.75 5.43
C SER A 44 -8.71 4.20 5.88
N ALA A 45 -7.69 3.83 5.11
CA ALA A 45 -6.34 4.36 5.20
C ALA A 45 -6.24 5.91 5.09
N ALA A 46 -7.22 6.61 4.52
CA ALA A 46 -7.20 8.09 4.42
C ALA A 46 -7.50 8.78 5.76
N SER A 47 -8.34 8.17 6.60
CA SER A 47 -8.63 8.62 7.97
C SER A 47 -7.73 7.98 9.02
N SER A 48 -6.77 7.16 8.60
CA SER A 48 -5.83 6.50 9.51
C SER A 48 -4.90 7.50 10.18
N ASN A 49 -4.59 7.24 11.46
CA ASN A 49 -3.52 7.93 12.19
C ASN A 49 -2.12 7.53 11.69
N LEU A 50 -2.03 6.46 10.88
CA LEU A 50 -0.80 5.93 10.33
C LEU A 50 -0.46 6.66 9.03
N VAL A 51 0.68 7.36 9.03
CA VAL A 51 1.11 8.23 7.93
C VAL A 51 1.30 7.43 6.64
N GLU A 52 1.89 6.25 6.74
CA GLU A 52 2.20 5.37 5.60
C GLU A 52 0.92 4.99 4.85
N LEU A 53 -0.16 4.63 5.56
CA LEU A 53 -1.45 4.31 4.95
C LEU A 53 -2.04 5.48 4.16
N ARG A 54 -1.95 6.70 4.69
CA ARG A 54 -2.40 7.90 3.97
C ARG A 54 -1.58 8.12 2.70
N VAL A 55 -0.26 7.93 2.78
CA VAL A 55 0.63 8.10 1.62
C VAL A 55 0.40 6.99 0.59
N ILE A 56 0.23 5.74 1.01
CA ILE A 56 -0.12 4.61 0.13
C ILE A 56 -1.40 4.93 -0.64
N ASN A 57 -2.44 5.42 0.03
CA ASN A 57 -3.69 5.83 -0.62
C ASN A 57 -3.49 6.93 -1.66
N VAL A 58 -2.65 7.94 -1.37
CA VAL A 58 -2.32 8.99 -2.34
C VAL A 58 -1.56 8.42 -3.52
N TYR A 59 -0.62 7.49 -3.28
CA TYR A 59 0.14 6.83 -4.34
C TYR A 59 -0.75 6.00 -5.24
N LEU A 60 -1.63 5.15 -4.67
CA LEU A 60 -2.52 4.28 -5.44
C LEU A 60 -3.53 5.04 -6.31
N LYS A 61 -3.82 6.30 -5.99
CA LYS A 61 -4.65 7.19 -6.81
C LYS A 61 -3.94 7.81 -8.02
N LYS A 62 -2.63 7.58 -8.18
CA LYS A 62 -1.91 7.97 -9.41
C LYS A 62 -2.36 7.08 -10.57
N ASN A 63 -1.87 7.37 -11.78
CA ASN A 63 -2.21 6.65 -13.01
C ASN A 63 -1.57 5.25 -13.08
N TRP A 64 -2.03 4.35 -12.23
CA TRP A 64 -1.68 2.94 -12.25
C TRP A 64 -2.82 2.09 -12.80
N LYS A 65 -2.46 0.93 -13.34
CA LYS A 65 -3.30 -0.26 -13.39
C LYS A 65 -2.89 -1.16 -12.23
N THR A 66 -3.62 -1.08 -11.12
CA THR A 66 -3.32 -1.80 -9.87
C THR A 66 -4.16 -3.06 -9.72
N ARG A 67 -3.52 -4.12 -9.22
CA ARG A 67 -4.17 -5.29 -8.62
C ARG A 67 -3.61 -5.43 -7.21
N ILE A 68 -4.48 -5.59 -6.22
CA ILE A 68 -4.09 -5.79 -4.82
C ILE A 68 -4.73 -7.09 -4.37
N CYS A 69 -3.93 -8.02 -3.88
CA CYS A 69 -4.36 -9.36 -3.51
C CYS A 69 -3.87 -9.72 -2.10
N HIS A 70 -4.75 -10.35 -1.35
CA HIS A 70 -4.38 -11.04 -0.12
C HIS A 70 -3.86 -12.44 -0.49
N ILE A 71 -2.69 -12.82 0.00
CA ILE A 71 -2.09 -14.15 -0.21
C ILE A 71 -1.88 -14.86 1.15
N PRO A 72 -2.26 -16.13 1.33
CA PRO A 72 -2.07 -16.85 2.60
C PRO A 72 -0.62 -17.13 2.97
#